data_AF-A0A930KH06-F1
#
_entry.id   AF-A0A930KH06-F1
#
_cell.length_a   1.000
_cell.length_b   1.000
_cell.length_c   1.000
_cell.angle_alpha   90.00
_cell.angle_beta   90.00
_cell.angle_gamma   90.00
#
_symmetry.space_group_name_H-M   'P 1'
#
loop_
_entity.id
_entity.type
_entity.pdbx_description
1 polymer ?
#
loop_
_entity_poly.entity_id
_entity_poly.type
_entity_poly.pdbx_seq_one_letter_code
_entity_poly.pdbx_strand_id
1 'polypeptide(L)'
;MSNLVKKLGQIQGVQTVKDLSVSKQSTPKNKKFWADKIEQFDVETLIEIQGEMEKFVDLMRTEIDRLPDGTLDVSSLDENQLMEEYISYEKINAFIGARRDLVKELVFEKINQNIIDSGIEAENGPENENGFIAVEELGKKFCREGAGVGNPTIDEDKLAELLPEEVRDKVFKKKVIPEHVEFELDEDALMEFVSSEPESIGLIKQALKSGKLRSPRFVVRDLKR
;
A
#
# COMPACT_ATOMS: atom_id res chain seq x y z
N MET A 1 -35.48 -1.65 -18.45
CA MET A 1 -35.65 -0.23 -18.80
C MET A 1 -36.71 0.38 -17.88
N SER A 2 -36.33 1.17 -16.89
CA SER A 2 -36.29 2.64 -16.93
C SER A 2 -37.55 3.30 -16.35
N ASN A 3 -37.40 3.95 -15.20
CA ASN A 3 -38.02 5.25 -14.88
C ASN A 3 -37.10 6.12 -13.99
N LEU A 4 -35.81 5.78 -13.95
CA LEU A 4 -34.79 6.32 -13.05
C LEU A 4 -33.97 7.47 -13.68
N VAL A 5 -34.24 7.87 -14.92
CA VAL A 5 -33.42 8.87 -15.65
C VAL A 5 -34.19 10.16 -16.01
N LYS A 6 -35.53 10.20 -15.86
CA LYS A 6 -36.35 11.39 -16.21
C LYS A 6 -36.67 12.36 -15.05
N LYS A 7 -36.36 12.02 -13.80
CA LYS A 7 -36.59 12.91 -12.65
C LYS A 7 -35.39 13.77 -12.25
N LEU A 8 -34.34 13.78 -13.07
CA LEU A 8 -33.11 14.57 -12.85
C LEU A 8 -33.12 15.97 -13.47
N GLY A 9 -34.23 16.46 -14.03
CA GLY A 9 -34.26 17.79 -14.66
C GLY A 9 -35.31 18.69 -14.06
N GLN A 10 -34.89 19.85 -13.56
CA GLN A 10 -35.72 21.06 -13.43
C GLN A 10 -36.83 21.04 -12.36
N ILE A 11 -36.50 21.33 -11.10
CA ILE A 11 -37.16 22.46 -10.42
C ILE A 11 -36.06 23.20 -9.65
N GLN A 12 -35.78 24.40 -10.13
CA GLN A 12 -34.68 25.27 -9.74
C GLN A 12 -34.89 25.88 -8.35
N GLY A 13 -33.77 26.09 -7.65
CA GLY A 13 -33.51 27.28 -6.85
C GLY A 13 -34.26 27.43 -5.54
N VAL A 14 -33.73 26.86 -4.46
CA VAL A 14 -33.72 27.51 -3.13
C VAL A 14 -32.43 27.11 -2.41
N GLN A 15 -31.49 28.05 -2.34
CA GLN A 15 -30.50 28.08 -1.26
C GLN A 15 -31.28 28.29 0.05
N THR A 16 -31.21 27.35 0.98
CA THR A 16 -31.54 27.62 2.39
C THR A 16 -30.50 26.99 3.28
N VAL A 17 -29.63 27.88 3.75
CA VAL A 17 -28.86 27.85 5.00
C VAL A 17 -29.62 27.13 6.12
N LYS A 18 -29.09 25.98 6.56
CA LYS A 18 -29.29 25.26 7.84
C LYS A 18 -28.64 23.88 7.63
N ASP A 19 -27.61 23.42 8.34
CA ASP A 19 -27.16 23.74 9.68
C ASP A 19 -25.63 23.67 9.72
N LEU A 20 -25.03 24.81 10.07
CA LEU A 20 -23.74 24.92 10.71
C LEU A 20 -23.82 24.22 12.07
N SER A 21 -23.81 22.89 12.08
CA SER A 21 -23.36 22.14 13.25
C SER A 21 -21.86 21.95 13.10
N VAL A 22 -21.12 22.68 13.93
CA VAL A 22 -19.69 22.50 14.14
C VAL A 22 -19.50 21.10 14.73
N SER A 23 -19.45 20.09 13.85
CA SER A 23 -18.91 18.80 14.23
C SER A 23 -17.41 19.00 14.38
N LYS A 24 -16.87 18.62 15.54
CA LYS A 24 -15.44 18.53 15.80
C LYS A 24 -14.81 17.79 14.62
N GLN A 25 -14.14 18.52 13.73
CA GLN A 25 -13.55 17.95 12.53
C GLN A 25 -12.38 17.07 12.95
N SER A 26 -12.66 15.77 13.08
CA SER A 26 -11.66 14.73 12.92
C SER A 26 -11.00 15.00 11.57
N THR A 27 -9.73 15.39 11.59
CA THR A 27 -8.88 15.47 10.40
C THR A 27 -9.12 14.22 9.56
N PRO A 28 -9.54 14.33 8.29
CA PRO A 28 -9.86 13.15 7.50
C PRO A 28 -8.59 12.32 7.29
N LYS A 29 -8.51 11.18 7.98
CA LYS A 29 -7.46 10.14 7.83
C LYS A 29 -7.51 9.42 6.47
N ASN A 30 -8.25 9.94 5.51
CA ASN A 30 -8.42 9.33 4.20
C ASN A 30 -7.30 9.80 3.27
N LYS A 31 -6.28 8.96 3.07
CA LYS A 31 -5.23 9.14 2.05
C LYS A 31 -5.80 9.50 0.67
N LYS A 32 -6.99 8.99 0.35
CA LYS A 32 -7.72 9.28 -0.90
C LYS A 32 -8.19 10.73 -1.00
N PHE A 33 -8.62 11.35 0.11
CA PHE A 33 -9.01 12.77 0.13
C PHE A 33 -7.83 13.68 -0.19
N TRP A 34 -6.66 13.36 0.38
CA TRP A 34 -5.43 14.12 0.13
C TRP A 34 -4.85 13.84 -1.26
N ALA A 35 -4.92 12.61 -1.77
CA ALA A 35 -4.51 12.31 -3.15
C ALA A 35 -5.34 13.10 -4.18
N ASP A 36 -6.66 13.12 -4.05
CA ASP A 36 -7.56 13.87 -4.93
C ASP A 36 -7.34 15.41 -4.80
N LYS A 37 -6.99 15.89 -3.60
CA LYS A 37 -6.66 17.32 -3.34
C LYS A 37 -5.27 17.73 -3.83
N ILE A 38 -4.34 16.78 -3.90
CA ILE A 38 -2.98 16.98 -4.44
C ILE A 38 -3.03 17.00 -5.97
N GLU A 39 -3.83 16.18 -6.63
CA GLU A 39 -4.09 16.33 -8.08
C GLU A 39 -4.72 17.69 -8.42
N GLN A 40 -5.45 18.27 -7.45
CA GLN A 40 -6.10 19.57 -7.56
C GLN A 40 -5.47 20.62 -6.63
N PHE A 41 -4.14 20.62 -6.42
CA PHE A 41 -3.46 21.53 -5.46
C PHE A 41 -3.97 22.96 -5.54
N ASP A 42 -4.96 23.26 -4.71
CA ASP A 42 -5.56 24.56 -4.58
C ASP A 42 -4.61 25.39 -3.71
N VAL A 43 -4.31 26.60 -4.15
CA VAL A 43 -3.35 27.50 -3.50
C VAL A 43 -3.73 27.70 -2.03
N GLU A 44 -5.02 27.68 -1.71
CA GLU A 44 -5.54 27.79 -0.34
C GLU A 44 -5.06 26.66 0.57
N THR A 45 -5.07 25.40 0.10
CA THR A 45 -4.61 24.25 0.90
C THR A 45 -3.10 24.32 1.16
N LEU A 46 -2.32 24.82 0.20
CA LEU A 46 -0.88 25.01 0.38
C LEU A 46 -0.58 26.10 1.40
N ILE A 47 -1.34 27.20 1.39
CA ILE A 47 -1.23 28.28 2.38
C ILE A 47 -1.59 27.77 3.78
N GLU A 48 -2.66 27.00 3.91
CA GLU A 48 -3.05 26.39 5.20
C GLU A 48 -1.96 25.47 5.75
N ILE A 49 -1.42 24.56 4.92
CA ILE A 49 -0.36 23.64 5.33
C ILE A 49 0.92 24.40 5.66
N GLN A 50 1.28 25.43 4.90
CA GLN A 50 2.42 26.29 5.22
C GLN A 50 2.25 26.91 6.61
N GLY A 51 1.07 27.48 6.91
CA GLY A 51 0.79 28.05 8.22
C GLY A 51 0.85 27.01 9.34
N GLU A 52 0.39 25.78 9.11
CA GLU A 52 0.51 24.69 10.08
C GLU A 52 1.98 24.25 10.30
N MET A 53 2.80 24.21 9.24
CA MET A 53 4.23 23.91 9.34
C MET A 53 4.98 25.00 10.11
N GLU A 54 4.68 26.27 9.86
CA GLU A 54 5.26 27.41 10.59
C GLU A 54 4.93 27.33 12.08
N LYS A 55 3.65 27.12 12.43
CA LYS A 55 3.23 26.91 13.83
C LYS A 55 3.94 25.73 14.48
N PHE A 56 4.03 24.59 13.78
CA PHE A 56 4.69 23.40 14.30
C PHE A 56 6.17 23.64 14.60
N VAL A 57 6.88 24.35 13.71
CA VAL A 57 8.28 24.74 13.94
C VAL A 57 8.41 25.71 15.11
N ASP A 58 7.49 26.67 15.26
CA ASP A 58 7.52 27.63 16.36
C ASP A 58 7.21 26.97 17.71
N LEU A 59 6.32 25.97 17.76
CA LEU A 59 6.08 25.14 18.94
C LEU A 59 7.35 24.38 19.33
N MET A 60 7.98 23.64 18.40
CA MET A 60 9.22 22.93 18.69
C MET A 60 10.37 23.85 19.13
N ARG A 61 10.47 25.06 18.56
CA ARG A 61 11.46 26.06 19.01
C ARG A 61 11.20 26.53 20.43
N THR A 62 9.95 26.83 20.74
CA THR A 62 9.54 27.25 22.09
C THR A 62 9.84 26.16 23.12
N GLU A 63 9.68 24.90 22.75
CA GLU A 63 10.07 23.77 23.60
C GLU A 63 11.58 23.68 23.78
N ILE A 64 12.38 23.79 22.72
CA ILE A 64 13.84 23.82 22.81
C ILE A 64 14.32 24.94 23.75
N ASP A 65 13.75 26.14 23.64
CA ASP A 65 14.11 27.28 24.48
C ASP A 65 13.70 27.10 25.96
N ARG A 66 12.70 26.26 26.23
CA ARG A 66 12.25 25.89 27.58
C ARG A 66 13.08 24.77 28.21
N LEU A 67 14.07 24.22 27.51
CA LEU A 67 14.93 23.12 27.96
C LEU A 67 16.38 23.61 28.17
N PRO A 68 16.66 24.42 29.22
CA PRO A 68 17.97 25.03 29.44
C PRO A 68 19.10 24.01 29.70
N ASP A 69 18.78 22.78 30.08
CA ASP A 69 19.73 21.67 30.28
C ASP A 69 19.45 20.45 29.37
N GLY A 70 18.53 20.58 28.42
CA GLY A 70 18.10 19.50 27.53
C GLY A 70 17.21 18.43 28.18
N THR A 71 16.73 18.62 29.41
CA THR A 71 15.83 17.68 30.08
C THR A 71 14.39 18.15 30.11
N LEU A 72 13.50 17.35 29.52
CA LEU A 72 12.04 17.58 29.49
C LEU A 72 11.44 17.21 30.85
N ASP A 73 11.01 18.22 31.61
CA ASP A 73 10.19 18.00 32.80
C ASP A 73 8.75 17.72 32.39
N VAL A 74 8.35 16.44 32.48
CA VAL A 74 7.00 15.96 32.13
C VAL A 74 5.91 16.66 32.95
N SER A 75 6.22 17.14 34.16
CA SER A 75 5.25 17.84 35.01
C SER A 75 4.94 19.27 34.57
N SER A 76 5.74 19.82 33.64
CA SER A 76 5.59 21.16 33.06
C SER A 76 4.87 21.19 31.71
N LEU A 77 4.49 20.02 31.18
CA LEU A 77 3.85 19.89 29.87
C LEU A 77 2.35 20.15 29.97
N ASP A 78 1.86 21.09 29.17
CA ASP A 78 0.43 21.36 29.00
C ASP A 78 -0.16 20.35 28.00
N GLU A 79 -1.10 19.54 28.46
CA GLU A 79 -1.77 18.50 27.68
C GLU A 79 -2.47 19.06 26.44
N ASN A 80 -2.94 20.31 26.48
CA ASN A 80 -3.54 20.97 25.33
C ASN A 80 -2.48 21.33 24.28
N GLN A 81 -1.31 21.81 24.71
CA GLN A 81 -0.19 22.11 23.80
C GLN A 81 0.29 20.84 23.10
N LEU A 82 0.46 19.75 23.85
CA LEU A 82 0.84 18.44 23.29
C LEU A 82 -0.20 17.92 22.29
N MET A 83 -1.50 18.10 22.58
CA MET A 83 -2.57 17.68 21.68
C MET A 83 -2.60 18.54 20.41
N GLU A 84 -2.43 19.86 20.52
CA GLU A 84 -2.35 20.77 19.37
C GLU A 84 -1.17 20.43 18.47
N GLU A 85 0.01 20.22 19.06
CA GLU A 85 1.21 19.80 18.34
C GLU A 85 0.97 18.48 17.59
N TYR A 86 0.42 17.47 18.25
CA TYR A 86 0.13 16.17 17.63
C TYR A 86 -0.86 16.27 16.47
N ILE A 87 -1.89 17.12 16.59
CA ILE A 87 -2.87 17.36 15.52
C ILE A 87 -2.20 18.03 14.31
N SER A 88 -1.34 19.03 14.53
CA SER A 88 -0.60 19.68 13.45
C SER A 88 0.38 18.72 12.79
N TYR A 89 1.09 17.90 13.57
CA TYR A 89 1.96 16.84 13.06
C TYR A 89 1.19 15.86 12.16
N GLU A 90 0.04 15.34 12.58
CA GLU A 90 -0.76 14.40 11.79
C GLU A 90 -1.20 15.00 10.46
N LYS A 91 -1.58 16.28 10.43
CA LYS A 91 -1.94 17.01 9.19
C LYS A 91 -0.74 17.13 8.25
N ILE A 92 0.40 17.59 8.76
CA ILE A 92 1.63 17.77 7.97
C ILE A 92 2.10 16.42 7.41
N ASN A 93 2.11 15.38 8.25
CA ASN A 93 2.54 14.05 7.86
C ASN A 93 1.60 13.42 6.81
N ALA A 94 0.29 13.63 6.92
CA ALA A 94 -0.66 13.20 5.91
C ALA A 94 -0.40 13.88 4.56
N PHE A 95 -0.15 15.19 4.55
CA PHE A 95 0.18 15.95 3.35
C PHE A 95 1.49 15.49 2.70
N ILE A 96 2.58 15.39 3.48
CA ILE A 96 3.88 14.91 3.00
C ILE A 96 3.75 13.48 2.47
N GLY A 97 3.01 12.62 3.17
CA GLY A 97 2.73 11.25 2.75
C GLY A 97 2.04 11.19 1.39
N ALA A 98 0.99 12.00 1.19
CA ALA A 98 0.27 12.06 -0.07
C ALA A 98 1.14 12.62 -1.21
N ARG A 99 1.99 13.62 -0.95
CA ARG A 99 2.96 14.12 -1.95
C ARG A 99 4.00 13.05 -2.31
N ARG A 100 4.49 12.29 -1.33
CA ARG A 100 5.41 11.16 -1.55
C ARG A 100 4.76 10.08 -2.42
N ASP A 101 3.49 9.75 -2.18
CA ASP A 101 2.76 8.76 -2.95
C ASP A 101 2.59 9.22 -4.42
N LEU A 102 2.25 10.49 -4.66
CA LEU A 102 2.22 11.06 -6.02
C LEU A 102 3.59 11.00 -6.71
N VAL A 103 4.68 11.36 -6.01
CA VAL A 103 6.04 11.27 -6.58
C VAL A 103 6.38 9.83 -6.96
N LYS A 104 6.01 8.87 -6.12
CA LYS A 104 6.19 7.44 -6.41
C LYS A 104 5.44 7.03 -7.67
N GLU A 105 4.20 7.45 -7.84
CA GLU A 105 3.38 7.14 -9.03
C GLU A 105 4.02 7.70 -10.30
N LEU A 106 4.40 8.98 -10.31
CA LEU A 106 5.08 9.62 -11.45
C LEU A 106 6.40 8.93 -11.79
N VAL A 107 7.17 8.52 -10.78
CA VAL A 107 8.41 7.76 -11.00
C VAL A 107 8.12 6.39 -11.61
N PHE A 108 7.11 5.67 -11.13
CA PHE A 108 6.74 4.36 -11.68
C PHE A 108 6.24 4.48 -13.12
N GLU A 109 5.46 5.51 -13.45
CA GLU A 109 5.06 5.82 -14.82
C GLU A 109 6.27 6.08 -15.73
N LYS A 110 7.24 6.86 -15.24
CA LYS A 110 8.47 7.10 -16.01
C LYS A 110 9.33 5.84 -16.17
N ILE A 111 9.36 4.94 -15.19
CA ILE A 111 9.99 3.61 -15.32
C ILE A 111 9.27 2.79 -16.39
N ASN A 112 7.92 2.77 -16.40
CA ASN A 112 7.15 2.07 -17.43
C ASN A 112 7.52 2.56 -18.82
N GLN A 113 7.58 3.88 -19.01
CA GLN A 113 7.95 4.47 -20.29
C GLN A 113 9.35 4.04 -20.73
N ASN A 114 10.33 4.06 -19.81
CA ASN A 114 11.69 3.61 -20.13
C ASN A 114 11.74 2.13 -20.56
N ILE A 115 10.91 1.26 -19.95
CA ILE A 115 10.81 -0.16 -20.32
C ILE A 115 10.19 -0.31 -21.71
N ILE A 116 9.09 0.40 -21.97
CA ILE A 116 8.43 0.42 -23.29
C ILE A 116 9.42 0.89 -24.37
N ASP A 117 10.13 1.99 -24.11
CA ASP A 117 11.10 2.58 -25.05
C ASP A 117 12.31 1.66 -25.28
N SER A 118 12.68 0.85 -24.28
CA SER A 118 13.77 -0.13 -24.41
C SER A 118 13.43 -1.34 -25.28
N GLY A 119 12.14 -1.53 -25.62
CA GLY A 119 11.68 -2.67 -26.41
C GLY A 119 11.76 -4.03 -25.67
N ILE A 120 11.92 -4.01 -24.35
CA ILE A 120 11.88 -5.24 -23.53
C ILE A 120 10.43 -5.73 -23.49
N GLU A 121 10.17 -6.95 -23.97
CA GLU A 121 8.87 -7.59 -23.83
C GLU A 121 8.63 -7.95 -22.36
N ALA A 122 7.72 -7.21 -21.71
CA ALA A 122 7.26 -7.49 -20.36
C ALA A 122 6.06 -8.44 -20.42
N GLU A 123 6.26 -9.71 -20.01
CA GLU A 123 5.24 -10.77 -20.07
C GLU A 123 3.94 -10.39 -19.34
N ASN A 124 4.04 -9.61 -18.26
CA ASN A 124 2.91 -9.19 -17.44
C ASN A 124 2.65 -7.68 -17.52
N GLY A 125 3.20 -6.99 -18.52
CA GLY A 125 3.10 -5.53 -18.64
C GLY A 125 4.22 -4.77 -17.92
N PRO A 126 4.56 -3.56 -18.40
CA PRO A 126 5.71 -2.79 -17.91
C PRO A 126 5.59 -2.39 -16.44
N GLU A 127 4.39 -2.27 -15.89
CA GLU A 127 4.12 -1.96 -14.49
C GLU A 127 4.57 -3.05 -13.50
N ASN A 128 4.72 -4.29 -14.00
CA ASN A 128 5.08 -5.47 -13.21
C ASN A 128 6.56 -5.84 -13.30
N GLU A 129 7.37 -5.04 -13.99
CA GLU A 129 8.81 -5.31 -14.15
C GLU A 129 9.67 -4.56 -13.13
N ASN A 130 10.89 -4.99 -12.86
CA ASN A 130 11.80 -4.15 -12.05
C ASN A 130 12.43 -3.05 -12.92
N GLY A 131 12.82 -1.93 -12.31
CA GLY A 131 13.40 -0.82 -13.07
C GLY A 131 13.93 0.30 -12.20
N PHE A 132 14.62 1.26 -12.81
CA PHE A 132 15.17 2.40 -12.11
C PHE A 132 15.29 3.66 -12.99
N ILE A 133 15.39 4.81 -12.32
CA ILE A 133 15.72 6.11 -12.92
C ILE A 133 16.92 6.66 -12.17
N ALA A 134 18.02 6.90 -12.88
CA ALA A 134 19.19 7.57 -12.33
C ALA A 134 19.00 9.10 -12.33
N VAL A 135 19.40 9.74 -11.23
CA VAL A 135 19.47 11.19 -11.10
C VAL A 135 20.92 11.54 -10.77
N GLU A 136 21.74 11.69 -11.81
CA GLU A 136 23.20 11.81 -11.70
C GLU A 136 23.64 12.99 -10.84
N GLU A 137 22.99 14.14 -11.00
CA GLU A 137 23.28 15.36 -10.25
C GLU A 137 23.15 15.18 -8.73
N LEU A 138 22.23 14.32 -8.29
CA LEU A 138 22.01 14.02 -6.87
C LEU A 138 22.79 12.79 -6.40
N GLY A 139 23.46 12.05 -7.31
CA GLY A 139 24.12 10.79 -6.98
C GLY A 139 23.16 9.69 -6.51
N LYS A 140 21.87 9.80 -6.86
CA LYS A 140 20.80 8.89 -6.40
C LYS A 140 20.09 8.24 -7.58
N LYS A 141 19.38 7.16 -7.30
CA LYS A 141 18.42 6.55 -8.22
C LYS A 141 17.13 6.18 -7.51
N PHE A 142 16.02 6.35 -8.22
CA PHE A 142 14.76 5.75 -7.84
C PHE A 142 14.69 4.32 -8.38
N CYS A 143 14.18 3.39 -7.59
CA CYS A 143 14.07 1.98 -7.95
C CYS A 143 12.66 1.46 -7.71
N ARG A 144 12.17 0.67 -8.67
CA ARG A 144 11.05 -0.24 -8.51
C ARG A 144 11.60 -1.64 -8.30
N GLU A 145 11.37 -2.21 -7.12
CA GLU A 145 11.95 -3.49 -6.69
C GLU A 145 10.89 -4.48 -6.21
N GLY A 146 11.17 -5.77 -6.41
CA GLY A 146 10.26 -6.85 -5.99
C GLY A 146 9.01 -6.97 -6.85
N ALA A 147 9.00 -6.31 -8.01
CA ALA A 147 7.99 -6.52 -9.04
C ALA A 147 8.16 -7.90 -9.69
N GLY A 148 7.08 -8.41 -10.28
CA GLY A 148 7.04 -9.67 -11.00
C GLY A 148 6.06 -10.69 -10.40
N VAL A 149 6.08 -11.89 -10.94
CA VAL A 149 5.22 -13.00 -10.51
C VAL A 149 5.86 -13.70 -9.31
N GLY A 150 5.04 -13.98 -8.29
CA GLY A 150 5.44 -14.80 -7.16
C GLY A 150 5.73 -16.24 -7.56
N ASN A 151 6.22 -17.04 -6.61
CA ASN A 151 6.36 -18.47 -6.88
C ASN A 151 4.95 -19.08 -7.03
N PRO A 152 4.76 -20.01 -7.97
CA PRO A 152 3.52 -20.78 -8.03
C PRO A 152 3.35 -21.58 -6.73
N THR A 153 2.09 -21.84 -6.38
CA THR A 153 1.71 -22.56 -5.16
C THR A 153 0.78 -23.71 -5.53
N ILE A 154 0.71 -24.74 -4.69
CA ILE A 154 -0.20 -25.86 -4.91
C ILE A 154 -1.60 -25.45 -4.46
N ASP A 155 -2.60 -25.78 -5.27
CA ASP A 155 -4.00 -25.77 -4.89
C ASP A 155 -4.31 -27.05 -4.09
N GLU A 156 -4.32 -26.94 -2.76
CA GLU A 156 -4.50 -28.09 -1.87
C GLU A 156 -5.85 -28.78 -2.06
N ASP A 157 -6.94 -28.02 -2.24
CA ASP A 157 -8.28 -28.58 -2.47
C ASP A 157 -8.32 -29.38 -3.78
N LYS A 158 -7.79 -28.78 -4.85
CA LYS A 158 -7.74 -29.42 -6.16
C LYS A 158 -6.77 -30.60 -6.19
N LEU A 159 -5.65 -30.50 -5.49
CA LEU A 159 -4.71 -31.62 -5.36
C LEU A 159 -5.36 -32.78 -4.61
N ALA A 160 -6.11 -32.49 -3.54
CA ALA A 160 -6.87 -33.51 -2.83
C ALA A 160 -7.82 -34.21 -3.78
N GLU A 161 -8.65 -33.49 -4.55
CA GLU A 161 -9.57 -34.06 -5.55
C GLU A 161 -8.88 -34.98 -6.57
N LEU A 162 -7.67 -34.62 -7.01
CA LEU A 162 -6.91 -35.35 -8.03
C LEU A 162 -6.16 -36.57 -7.50
N LEU A 163 -5.78 -36.58 -6.22
CA LEU A 163 -5.04 -37.69 -5.63
C LEU A 163 -5.97 -38.89 -5.33
N PRO A 164 -5.50 -40.13 -5.55
CA PRO A 164 -6.18 -41.33 -5.06
C PRO A 164 -6.39 -41.27 -3.55
N GLU A 165 -7.53 -41.80 -3.08
CA GLU A 165 -7.93 -41.74 -1.66
C GLU A 165 -6.84 -42.30 -0.71
N GLU A 166 -6.22 -43.41 -1.10
CA GLU A 166 -5.14 -44.09 -0.35
C GLU A 166 -3.86 -43.25 -0.20
N VAL A 167 -3.64 -42.31 -1.12
CA VAL A 167 -2.49 -41.39 -1.14
C VAL A 167 -2.85 -40.10 -0.43
N ARG A 168 -4.09 -39.62 -0.63
CA ARG A 168 -4.62 -38.40 -0.01
C ARG A 168 -4.48 -38.43 1.51
N ASP A 169 -4.83 -39.54 2.16
CA ASP A 169 -4.75 -39.68 3.62
C ASP A 169 -3.30 -39.67 4.16
N LYS A 170 -2.33 -40.01 3.31
CA LYS A 170 -0.90 -39.97 3.66
C LYS A 170 -0.30 -38.58 3.45
N VAL A 171 -0.76 -37.90 2.40
CA VAL A 171 -0.26 -36.59 1.96
C VAL A 171 -0.90 -35.43 2.72
N PHE A 172 -2.17 -35.55 3.12
CA PHE A 172 -2.87 -34.50 3.88
C PHE A 172 -2.99 -34.91 5.35
N LYS A 173 -2.12 -34.35 6.18
CA LYS A 173 -2.11 -34.64 7.61
C LYS A 173 -3.20 -33.85 8.32
N LYS A 174 -4.02 -34.56 9.08
CA LYS A 174 -5.06 -33.96 9.91
C LYS A 174 -4.44 -33.25 11.12
N LYS A 175 -4.61 -31.94 11.19
CA LYS A 175 -4.25 -31.10 12.34
C LYS A 175 -5.51 -30.71 13.09
N VAL A 176 -5.64 -31.20 14.32
CA VAL A 176 -6.80 -30.90 15.17
C VAL A 176 -6.51 -29.62 15.96
N ILE A 177 -7.16 -28.53 15.58
CA ILE A 177 -7.19 -27.28 16.34
C ILE A 177 -8.47 -27.32 17.21
N PRO A 178 -8.48 -26.77 18.44
CA PRO A 178 -9.63 -26.91 19.35
C PRO A 178 -10.98 -26.46 18.77
N GLU A 179 -10.98 -25.55 17.79
CA GLU A 179 -12.18 -25.01 17.16
C GLU A 179 -12.51 -25.60 15.78
N HIS A 180 -11.54 -26.23 15.09
CA HIS A 180 -11.75 -26.84 13.77
C HIS A 180 -10.64 -27.84 13.39
N VAL A 181 -10.91 -28.67 12.39
CA VAL A 181 -9.90 -29.55 11.78
C VAL A 181 -9.33 -28.86 10.56
N GLU A 182 -8.01 -28.73 10.51
CA GLU A 182 -7.26 -28.26 9.34
C GLU A 182 -6.52 -29.46 8.73
N PHE A 183 -6.42 -29.53 7.41
CA PHE A 183 -5.62 -30.53 6.71
C PHE A 183 -4.40 -29.82 6.13
N GLU A 184 -3.21 -30.23 6.56
CA GLU A 184 -1.94 -29.63 6.14
C GLU A 184 -1.26 -30.56 5.13
N LEU A 185 -0.83 -30.00 4.01
CA LEU A 185 -0.06 -30.73 2.99
C LEU A 185 1.31 -31.14 3.54
N ASP A 186 1.59 -32.44 3.53
CA ASP A 186 2.91 -33.00 3.78
C ASP A 186 3.69 -33.07 2.47
N GLU A 187 4.56 -32.08 2.25
CA GLU A 187 5.39 -31.99 1.05
C GLU A 187 6.33 -33.20 0.88
N ASP A 188 6.86 -33.76 1.98
CA ASP A 188 7.76 -34.91 1.92
C ASP A 188 7.00 -36.17 1.47
N ALA A 189 5.80 -36.40 2.03
CA ALA A 189 4.95 -37.51 1.62
C ALA A 189 4.47 -37.38 0.16
N LEU A 190 4.18 -36.15 -0.30
CA LEU A 190 3.85 -35.88 -1.69
C LEU A 190 5.04 -36.19 -2.61
N MET A 191 6.25 -35.77 -2.22
CA MET A 191 7.47 -36.02 -3.01
C MET A 191 7.85 -37.50 -3.03
N GLU A 192 7.62 -38.24 -1.95
CA GLU A 192 7.80 -39.70 -1.91
C GLU A 192 6.83 -40.39 -2.87
N PHE A 193 5.56 -40.00 -2.87
CA PHE A 193 4.56 -40.52 -3.81
C PHE A 193 4.99 -40.27 -5.27
N VAL A 194 5.37 -39.03 -5.60
CA VAL A 194 5.87 -38.66 -6.94
C VAL A 194 7.11 -39.47 -7.34
N SER A 195 8.00 -39.73 -6.40
CA SER A 195 9.22 -40.51 -6.65
C SER A 195 8.89 -41.98 -6.94
N SER A 196 7.86 -42.52 -6.28
CA SER A 196 7.38 -43.89 -6.50
C SER A 196 6.55 -44.04 -7.77
N GLU A 197 5.79 -43.01 -8.15
CA GLU A 197 4.93 -42.98 -9.33
C GLU A 197 5.16 -41.70 -10.14
N PRO A 198 6.20 -41.64 -11.00
CA PRO A 198 6.57 -40.41 -11.71
C PRO A 198 5.47 -39.85 -12.64
N GLU A 199 4.54 -40.68 -13.09
CA GLU A 199 3.39 -40.24 -13.90
C GLU A 199 2.45 -39.30 -13.13
N SER A 200 2.45 -39.37 -11.80
CA SER A 200 1.63 -38.53 -10.91
C SER A 200 2.05 -37.05 -10.89
N ILE A 201 3.22 -36.69 -11.44
CA ILE A 201 3.66 -35.30 -11.63
C ILE A 201 2.61 -34.49 -12.42
N GLY A 202 1.89 -35.15 -13.35
CA GLY A 202 0.82 -34.53 -14.11
C GLY A 202 -0.33 -34.01 -13.24
N LEU A 203 -0.60 -34.66 -12.10
CA LEU A 203 -1.63 -34.24 -11.14
C LEU A 203 -1.20 -32.99 -10.39
N ILE A 204 0.06 -32.95 -9.94
CA ILE A 204 0.63 -31.75 -9.30
C ILE A 204 0.60 -30.57 -10.26
N LYS A 205 1.00 -30.77 -11.53
CA LYS A 205 0.93 -29.72 -12.55
C LYS A 205 -0.48 -29.17 -12.73
N GLN A 206 -1.51 -30.02 -12.68
CA GLN A 206 -2.90 -29.60 -12.75
C GLN A 206 -3.38 -28.84 -11.51
N ALA A 207 -2.78 -29.13 -10.35
CA ALA A 207 -3.05 -28.44 -9.10
C ALA A 207 -2.20 -27.17 -8.89
N LEU A 208 -1.23 -26.85 -9.75
CA LEU A 208 -0.44 -25.63 -9.60
C LEU A 208 -1.27 -24.37 -9.89
N LYS A 209 -1.33 -23.47 -8.91
CA LYS A 209 -1.76 -22.07 -9.08
C LYS A 209 -0.58 -21.23 -9.51
N SER A 210 -0.74 -20.47 -10.60
CA SER A 210 0.21 -19.44 -10.99
C SER A 210 0.47 -18.49 -9.82
N GLY A 211 1.73 -18.04 -9.70
CA GLY A 211 2.09 -17.07 -8.69
C GLY A 211 1.28 -15.77 -8.84
N LYS A 212 1.00 -15.12 -7.71
CA LYS A 212 0.32 -13.81 -7.73
C LYS A 212 1.33 -12.72 -8.11
N LEU A 213 0.86 -11.69 -8.80
CA LEU A 213 1.65 -10.48 -9.02
C LEU A 213 2.05 -9.87 -7.68
N ARG A 214 3.34 -9.60 -7.53
CA ARG A 214 3.90 -8.98 -6.33
C ARG A 214 3.70 -7.49 -6.38
N SER A 215 3.35 -6.90 -5.24
CA SER A 215 3.29 -5.44 -5.11
C SER A 215 4.71 -4.84 -5.13
N PRO A 216 5.04 -3.99 -6.11
CA PRO A 216 6.37 -3.42 -6.22
C PRO A 216 6.64 -2.41 -5.09
N ARG A 217 7.89 -2.39 -4.63
CA ARG A 217 8.38 -1.44 -3.64
C ARG A 217 9.08 -0.26 -4.31
N PHE A 218 8.88 0.93 -3.75
CA PHE A 218 9.59 2.14 -4.13
C PHE A 218 10.77 2.35 -3.18
N VAL A 219 11.98 2.38 -3.74
CA VAL A 219 13.23 2.52 -2.98
C VAL A 219 14.08 3.60 -3.61
N VAL A 220 14.72 4.43 -2.79
CA VAL A 220 15.77 5.35 -3.23
C VAL A 220 17.12 4.76 -2.83
N ARG A 221 18.04 4.62 -3.79
CA ARG A 221 19.39 4.10 -3.55
C ARG A 221 20.45 5.07 -4.07
N ASP A 222 21.66 4.92 -3.56
CA ASP A 222 22.83 5.59 -4.13
C ASP A 222 23.15 5.04 -5.52
N LEU A 223 23.63 5.92 -6.39
CA LEU A 223 24.35 5.52 -7.59
C LEU A 223 25.71 5.00 -7.14
N LYS A 224 25.90 3.67 -7.21
CA LYS A 224 27.23 3.07 -7.02
C LYS A 224 28.15 3.67 -8.09
N ARG A 225 29.20 4.35 -7.65
CA ARG A 225 30.31 4.78 -8.51
C ARG A 225 31.14 3.58 -8.95
#